data_AF-A0A7S4F9R8-F1
#
_entry.id   AF-A0A7S4F9R8-F1
#
_cell.length_a   1.000
_cell.length_b   1.000
_cell.length_c   1.000
_cell.angle_alpha   90.00
_cell.angle_beta   90.00
_cell.angle_gamma   90.00
#
_symmetry.space_group_name_H-M   'P 1'
#
loop_
_entity.id
_entity.type
_entity.pdbx_description
1 polymer ?
#
loop_
_entity_poly.entity_id
_entity_poly.type
_entity_poly.pdbx_seq_one_letter_code
_entity_poly.pdbx_strand_id
1 'polypeptide(L)'
;QLTKRDQANFLKMFYAIAHGDGYHAGSLMLDHAPQQDCDDPQAFKKGMEKLVRDARFGDTGQFNLKSLHIGDVLFQVTALVREHHVKADPTFTALVMSIAVLEGLGRQLDPELDLFSVAMPMVLALPLFKHEKRYGTGAAQG
;
A
#
# COMPACT_ATOMS: atom_id res chain seq x y z
N GLN A 1 14.21 -9.21 -11.04
CA GLN A 1 12.89 -9.88 -11.11
C GLN A 1 12.37 -10.02 -9.68
N LEU A 2 11.09 -9.76 -9.42
CA LEU A 2 10.52 -10.02 -8.09
C LEU A 2 10.49 -11.52 -7.81
N THR A 3 10.90 -11.92 -6.61
CA THR A 3 10.69 -13.31 -6.17
C THR A 3 9.20 -13.54 -5.82
N LYS A 4 8.78 -14.81 -5.74
CA LYS A 4 7.42 -15.16 -5.26
C LYS A 4 7.14 -14.62 -3.86
N ARG A 5 8.17 -14.54 -3.01
CA ARG A 5 8.09 -13.98 -1.66
C ARG A 5 7.83 -12.48 -1.73
N ASP A 6 8.58 -11.74 -2.56
CA ASP A 6 8.42 -10.29 -2.69
C ASP A 6 7.05 -9.92 -3.26
N GLN A 7 6.55 -10.71 -4.22
CA GLN A 7 5.19 -10.57 -4.74
C GLN A 7 4.16 -10.77 -3.63
N ALA A 8 4.27 -11.84 -2.84
CA ALA A 8 3.33 -12.10 -1.75
C ALA A 8 3.36 -10.99 -0.68
N ASN A 9 4.54 -10.48 -0.33
CA ASN A 9 4.71 -9.41 0.65
C ASN A 9 4.11 -8.09 0.15
N PHE A 10 4.40 -7.73 -1.11
CA PHE A 10 3.80 -6.57 -1.77
C PHE A 10 2.28 -6.68 -1.79
N LEU A 11 1.74 -7.85 -2.16
CA LEU A 11 0.30 -8.07 -2.22
C LEU A 11 -0.37 -7.92 -0.85
N LYS A 12 0.21 -8.51 0.22
CA LYS A 12 -0.32 -8.35 1.58
C LYS A 12 -0.36 -6.89 2.01
N MET A 13 0.72 -6.15 1.75
CA MET A 13 0.80 -4.73 2.06
C MET A 13 -0.22 -3.92 1.24
N PHE A 14 -0.34 -4.19 -0.06
CA PHE A 14 -1.33 -3.56 -0.93
C PHE A 14 -2.76 -3.85 -0.45
N TYR A 15 -3.04 -5.07 -0.01
CA TYR A 15 -4.33 -5.47 0.55
C TYR A 15 -4.67 -4.73 1.84
N ALA A 16 -3.70 -4.57 2.75
CA ALA A 16 -3.87 -3.81 3.98
C ALA A 16 -4.23 -2.34 3.67
N ILE A 17 -3.48 -1.69 2.77
CA ILE A 17 -3.76 -0.32 2.29
C ILE A 17 -5.15 -0.26 1.66
N ALA A 18 -5.48 -1.23 0.82
CA ALA A 18 -6.76 -1.33 0.13
C ALA A 18 -7.95 -1.42 1.08
N HIS A 19 -7.78 -1.97 2.28
CA HIS A 19 -8.82 -2.08 3.31
C HIS A 19 -8.76 -0.96 4.34
N GLY A 20 -7.83 -0.01 4.19
CA GLY A 20 -7.67 1.12 5.10
C GLY A 20 -6.82 0.81 6.33
N ASP A 21 -6.18 -0.35 6.38
CA ASP A 21 -5.33 -0.78 7.48
C ASP A 21 -3.88 -0.32 7.27
N GLY A 22 -3.68 1.00 7.36
CA GLY A 22 -2.36 1.59 7.18
C GLY A 22 -1.36 1.23 8.28
N TYR A 23 -1.84 1.00 9.51
CA TYR A 23 -0.97 0.56 10.61
C TYR A 23 -0.40 -0.83 10.34
N HIS A 24 -1.23 -1.78 9.91
CA HIS A 24 -0.75 -3.10 9.53
C HIS A 24 0.14 -3.05 8.29
N ALA A 25 -0.18 -2.21 7.30
CA ALA A 25 0.70 -1.98 6.15
C ALA A 25 2.10 -1.49 6.59
N GLY A 26 2.17 -0.56 7.54
CA GLY A 26 3.44 -0.12 8.13
C GLY A 26 4.19 -1.24 8.86
N SER A 27 3.47 -2.13 9.56
CA SER A 27 4.10 -3.30 10.17
C SER A 27 4.69 -4.23 9.12
N LEU A 28 3.94 -4.53 8.06
CA LEU A 28 4.42 -5.36 6.95
C LEU A 28 5.65 -4.75 6.28
N MET A 29 5.74 -3.43 6.11
CA MET A 29 6.94 -2.81 5.54
C MET A 29 8.17 -2.99 6.43
N LEU A 30 8.02 -2.85 7.75
CA LEU A 30 9.11 -3.04 8.70
C LEU A 30 9.54 -4.52 8.78
N ASP A 31 8.57 -5.44 8.84
CA ASP A 31 8.83 -6.89 8.92
C ASP A 31 9.58 -7.42 7.69
N HIS A 32 9.42 -6.76 6.54
CA HIS A 32 10.08 -7.11 5.28
C HIS A 32 11.26 -6.22 4.91
N ALA A 33 11.60 -5.24 5.75
CA ALA A 33 12.77 -4.40 5.53
C ALA A 33 14.05 -5.28 5.59
N PRO A 34 15.00 -5.13 4.64
CA PRO A 34 16.24 -5.92 4.64
C PRO A 34 17.08 -5.74 5.91
N GLN A 35 16.91 -4.59 6.59
CA GLN A 35 17.58 -4.24 7.83
C GLN A 35 16.58 -3.58 8.78
N GLN A 36 16.77 -3.77 10.07
CA GLN A 36 15.89 -3.29 11.14
C GLN A 36 16.45 -2.00 11.75
N ASP A 37 16.78 -1.04 10.89
CA ASP A 37 17.43 0.24 11.27
C ASP A 37 16.40 1.35 11.52
N CYS A 38 15.12 0.99 11.68
CA CYS A 38 14.08 1.98 11.91
C CYS A 38 14.20 2.56 13.33
N ASP A 39 14.44 3.86 13.43
CA ASP A 39 14.67 4.54 14.71
C ASP A 39 13.39 4.63 15.56
N ASP A 40 12.22 4.77 14.92
CA ASP A 40 10.93 4.77 15.59
C ASP A 40 9.87 3.97 14.80
N PRO A 41 9.83 2.64 15.02
CA PRO A 41 8.86 1.75 14.38
C PRO A 41 7.40 2.13 14.66
N GLN A 42 7.11 2.75 15.80
CA GLN A 42 5.74 3.10 16.19
C GLN A 42 5.28 4.35 15.47
N ALA A 43 6.14 5.39 15.41
CA ALA A 43 5.85 6.58 14.63
C ALA A 43 5.71 6.25 13.14
N PHE A 44 6.54 5.36 12.58
CA PHE A 44 6.41 4.92 11.20
C PHE A 44 5.03 4.25 10.94
N LYS A 45 4.60 3.31 11.80
CA LYS A 45 3.29 2.64 11.66
C LYS A 45 2.11 3.62 11.76
N LYS A 46 2.18 4.58 12.69
CA LYS A 46 1.17 5.66 12.82
C LYS A 46 1.18 6.62 11.63
N GLY A 47 2.36 6.91 11.07
CA GLY A 47 2.52 7.69 9.86
C GLY A 47 1.82 7.00 8.68
N MET A 48 2.05 5.70 8.49
CA MET A 48 1.36 4.90 7.46
C MET A 48 -0.16 4.87 7.67
N GLU A 49 -0.63 4.71 8.91
CA GLU A 49 -2.05 4.80 9.24
C GLU A 49 -2.65 6.15 8.82
N LYS A 50 -1.94 7.25 9.11
CA LYS A 50 -2.35 8.60 8.69
C LYS A 50 -2.40 8.72 7.17
N LEU A 51 -1.35 8.28 6.47
CA LEU A 51 -1.29 8.35 5.01
C LEU A 51 -2.44 7.60 4.35
N VAL A 52 -2.73 6.37 4.81
CA VAL A 52 -3.82 5.55 4.26
C VAL A 52 -5.19 6.13 4.58
N ARG A 53 -5.38 6.70 5.78
CA ARG A 53 -6.60 7.40 6.15
C ARG A 53 -6.81 8.63 5.27
N ASP A 54 -5.80 9.49 5.13
CA ASP A 54 -5.87 10.71 4.34
C ASP A 54 -6.12 10.37 2.85
N ALA A 55 -5.49 9.30 2.34
CA ALA A 55 -5.72 8.79 0.99
C ALA A 55 -7.16 8.30 0.74
N ARG A 56 -7.79 7.67 1.75
CA ARG A 56 -9.16 7.15 1.62
C ARG A 56 -10.23 8.22 1.74
N PHE A 57 -10.02 9.19 2.62
CA PHE A 57 -11.06 10.14 3.01
C PHE A 57 -10.84 11.56 2.46
N GLY A 58 -9.68 11.84 1.86
CA GLY A 58 -9.31 13.17 1.38
C GLY A 58 -9.43 14.26 2.45
N ASP A 59 -9.37 15.52 2.03
CA ASP A 59 -9.52 16.67 2.93
C ASP A 59 -10.96 16.83 3.48
N THR A 60 -11.93 16.18 2.84
CA THR A 60 -13.37 16.34 3.14
C THR A 60 -13.91 15.28 4.10
N GLY A 61 -13.11 14.26 4.45
CA GLY A 61 -13.53 13.16 5.31
C GLY A 61 -14.44 12.14 4.61
N GLN A 62 -14.69 12.28 3.31
CA GLN A 62 -15.58 11.42 2.52
C GLN A 62 -14.76 10.42 1.70
N PHE A 63 -15.25 9.18 1.58
CA PHE A 63 -14.56 8.14 0.83
C PHE A 63 -14.44 8.52 -0.66
N ASN A 64 -13.26 8.96 -1.09
CA ASN A 64 -13.04 9.43 -2.46
C ASN A 64 -11.70 8.95 -3.03
N LEU A 65 -11.72 7.74 -3.58
CA LEU A 65 -10.58 7.17 -4.31
C LEU A 65 -10.37 7.82 -5.69
N LYS A 66 -11.38 8.49 -6.28
CA LYS A 66 -11.27 9.09 -7.62
C LYS A 66 -10.33 10.29 -7.67
N SER A 67 -10.22 11.04 -6.57
CA SER A 67 -9.27 12.15 -6.45
C SER A 67 -7.89 11.70 -5.96
N LEU A 68 -7.69 10.39 -5.72
CA LEU A 68 -6.43 9.88 -5.20
C LEU A 68 -5.44 9.62 -6.34
N HIS A 69 -4.36 10.39 -6.38
CA HIS A 69 -3.19 10.06 -7.18
C HIS A 69 -2.35 9.02 -6.41
N ILE A 70 -2.23 7.81 -6.95
CA ILE A 70 -1.49 6.76 -6.23
C ILE A 70 -0.01 7.14 -6.10
N GLY A 71 0.53 7.89 -7.08
CA GLY A 71 1.85 8.48 -7.07
C GLY A 71 2.09 9.40 -5.89
N ASP A 72 1.10 10.21 -5.49
CA ASP A 72 1.22 11.10 -4.33
C ASP A 72 1.30 10.31 -3.03
N VAL A 73 0.52 9.24 -2.91
CA VAL A 73 0.60 8.32 -1.76
C VAL A 73 1.96 7.64 -1.73
N LEU A 74 2.42 7.11 -2.86
CA LEU A 74 3.71 6.44 -2.97
C LEU A 74 4.87 7.40 -2.64
N PHE A 75 4.77 8.66 -3.05
CA PHE A 75 5.76 9.69 -2.72
C PHE A 75 5.78 9.99 -1.22
N GLN A 76 4.61 10.14 -0.60
CA GLN A 76 4.50 10.34 0.85
C GLN A 76 5.03 9.14 1.64
N VAL A 77 4.74 7.91 1.21
CA VAL A 77 5.30 6.68 1.78
C VAL A 77 6.83 6.69 1.65
N THR A 78 7.37 7.09 0.50
CA THR A 78 8.82 7.18 0.29
C THR A 78 9.47 8.23 1.20
N ALA A 79 8.78 9.35 1.45
CA ALA A 79 9.23 10.36 2.40
C ALA A 79 9.26 9.80 3.83
N LEU A 80 8.22 9.09 4.26
CA LEU A 80 8.12 8.48 5.59
C LEU A 80 9.18 7.40 5.82
N VAL A 81 9.45 6.58 4.80
CA VAL A 81 10.52 5.57 4.79
C VAL A 81 11.87 6.23 5.05
N ARG A 82 12.15 7.35 4.37
CA ARG A 82 13.39 8.11 4.56
C ARG A 82 13.48 8.77 5.94
N GLU A 83 12.38 9.36 6.41
CA GLU A 83 12.30 10.04 7.71
C GLU A 83 12.63 9.09 8.87
N HIS A 84 12.13 7.86 8.82
CA HIS A 84 12.33 6.86 9.86
C HIS A 84 13.46 5.87 9.59
N HIS A 85 14.34 6.16 8.61
CA HIS A 85 15.47 5.32 8.20
C HIS A 85 15.11 3.86 7.90
N VAL A 86 13.89 3.63 7.40
CA VAL A 86 13.46 2.30 6.97
C VAL A 86 14.20 1.96 5.69
N LYS A 87 14.97 0.87 5.71
CA LYS A 87 15.65 0.42 4.50
C LYS A 87 14.65 -0.23 3.56
N ALA A 88 14.33 0.45 2.45
CA ALA A 88 13.51 -0.15 1.40
C ALA A 88 14.35 -1.15 0.59
N ASP A 89 13.74 -2.29 0.23
CA ASP A 89 14.33 -3.20 -0.75
C ASP A 89 14.44 -2.49 -2.12
N PRO A 90 15.60 -2.52 -2.80
CA PRO A 90 15.75 -1.94 -4.13
C PRO A 90 14.72 -2.45 -5.16
N THR A 91 14.34 -3.72 -5.05
CA THR A 91 13.30 -4.35 -5.90
C THR A 91 11.93 -3.75 -5.62
N PHE A 92 11.61 -3.53 -4.34
CA PHE A 92 10.37 -2.89 -3.94
C PHE A 92 10.31 -1.44 -4.43
N THR A 93 11.42 -0.71 -4.28
CA THR A 93 11.56 0.66 -4.77
C THR A 93 11.36 0.74 -6.30
N ALA A 94 11.98 -0.17 -7.05
CA ALA A 94 11.80 -0.24 -8.51
C ALA A 94 10.35 -0.55 -8.92
N LEU A 95 9.64 -1.40 -8.16
CA LEU A 95 8.22 -1.68 -8.39
C LEU A 95 7.36 -0.44 -8.14
N VAL A 96 7.57 0.26 -7.02
CA VAL A 96 6.87 1.52 -6.69
C VAL A 96 7.08 2.57 -7.77
N MET A 97 8.33 2.75 -8.23
CA MET A 97 8.65 3.68 -9.32
C MET A 97 7.97 3.28 -10.63
N SER A 98 7.89 1.99 -10.93
CA SER A 98 7.21 1.49 -12.13
C SER A 98 5.71 1.80 -12.11
N ILE A 99 5.06 1.67 -10.95
CA ILE A 99 3.64 2.04 -10.78
C ILE A 99 3.45 3.55 -10.94
N ALA A 100 4.32 4.37 -10.34
CA ALA A 100 4.25 5.83 -10.46
C ALA A 100 4.44 6.30 -11.92
N VAL A 101 5.39 5.70 -12.66
CA VAL A 101 5.59 5.98 -14.09
C VAL A 101 4.38 5.54 -14.90
N LEU A 102 3.83 4.35 -14.64
CA LEU A 102 2.64 3.85 -15.33
C LEU A 102 1.43 4.76 -15.10
N GLU A 103 1.22 5.24 -13.88
CA GLU A 103 0.17 6.22 -13.60
C GLU A 103 0.41 7.53 -14.33
N GLY A 104 1.64 8.05 -14.28
CA GLY A 104 2.00 9.30 -14.96
C GLY A 104 1.74 9.23 -16.46
N LEU A 105 2.16 8.15 -17.12
CA LEU A 105 1.88 7.90 -18.54
C LEU A 105 0.39 7.69 -18.81
N GLY A 106 -0.29 6.93 -17.95
CA GLY A 106 -1.72 6.68 -18.07
C GLY A 106 -2.54 7.97 -18.00
N ARG A 107 -2.21 8.87 -17.07
CA ARG A 107 -2.88 10.18 -16.92
C ARG A 107 -2.55 11.17 -18.03
N GLN A 108 -1.38 11.07 -18.65
CA GLN A 108 -1.09 11.84 -19.87
C GLN A 108 -1.99 11.44 -21.04
N LEU A 109 -2.46 10.19 -21.08
CA LEU A 109 -3.37 9.69 -22.12
C LEU A 109 -4.85 9.85 -21.73
N ASP A 110 -5.18 9.63 -20.46
CA ASP A 110 -6.52 9.76 -19.89
C ASP A 110 -6.44 10.49 -18.53
N PRO A 111 -6.70 11.82 -18.49
CA PRO A 111 -6.58 12.61 -17.26
C PRO A 111 -7.41 12.10 -16.09
N GLU A 112 -8.53 11.43 -16.37
CA GLU A 112 -9.49 10.92 -15.40
C GLU A 112 -9.16 9.47 -14.95
N LEU A 113 -8.03 8.91 -15.39
CA LEU A 113 -7.61 7.55 -15.05
C LEU A 113 -7.46 7.38 -13.53
N ASP A 114 -8.27 6.48 -12.97
CA ASP A 114 -8.10 5.95 -11.62
C ASP A 114 -7.43 4.57 -11.69
N LEU A 115 -6.10 4.56 -11.58
CA LEU A 115 -5.30 3.32 -11.65
C LEU A 115 -5.69 2.34 -10.53
N PHE A 116 -6.11 2.85 -9.37
CA PHE A 116 -6.46 2.02 -8.22
C PHE A 116 -7.75 1.24 -8.47
N SER A 117 -8.78 1.92 -9.00
CA SER A 117 -10.04 1.29 -9.40
C SER A 117 -9.85 0.22 -10.49
N VAL A 118 -8.88 0.39 -11.39
CA VAL A 118 -8.53 -0.62 -12.41
C VAL A 118 -7.76 -1.80 -11.82
N ALA A 119 -6.80 -1.54 -10.92
CA ALA A 119 -5.92 -2.56 -10.37
C ALA A 119 -6.60 -3.44 -9.31
N MET A 120 -7.50 -2.87 -8.49
CA MET A 120 -8.09 -3.57 -7.35
C MET A 120 -8.76 -4.90 -7.70
N PRO A 121 -9.62 -4.99 -8.74
CA PRO A 121 -10.25 -6.26 -9.12
C PRO A 121 -9.21 -7.33 -9.52
N MET A 122 -8.11 -6.92 -10.16
CA MET A 122 -7.04 -7.83 -10.55
C MET A 122 -6.30 -8.39 -9.33
N VAL A 123 -5.99 -7.54 -8.35
CA VAL A 123 -5.34 -7.95 -7.10
C VAL A 123 -6.22 -8.92 -6.31
N LEU A 124 -7.51 -8.60 -6.16
CA LEU A 124 -8.47 -9.43 -5.41
C LEU A 124 -8.76 -10.78 -6.07
N ALA A 125 -8.54 -10.91 -7.38
CA ALA A 125 -8.71 -12.16 -8.11
C ALA A 125 -7.59 -13.19 -7.82
N LEU A 126 -6.47 -12.76 -7.23
CA LEU A 126 -5.31 -13.62 -6.97
C LEU A 126 -5.61 -14.71 -5.92
N PRO A 127 -5.06 -15.93 -6.08
CA PRO A 127 -5.30 -17.04 -5.15
C PRO A 127 -4.97 -16.73 -3.69
N LEU A 128 -4.01 -15.83 -3.45
CA LEU A 128 -3.58 -15.40 -2.12
C LEU A 128 -4.76 -14.88 -1.27
N PHE A 129 -5.71 -14.16 -1.87
CA PHE A 129 -6.86 -13.56 -1.18
C PHE A 129 -8.12 -14.42 -1.21
N LYS A 130 -8.12 -15.53 -1.95
CA LYS A 130 -9.24 -16.49 -1.95
C LYS A 130 -9.30 -17.31 -0.66
N HIS A 131 -8.18 -17.50 0.03
CA HIS A 131 -8.10 -18.28 1.26
C HIS A 131 -8.44 -17.48 2.54
N GLU A 132 -8.19 -16.17 2.56
CA GLU A 132 -8.49 -15.32 3.74
C GLU A 132 -9.99 -15.17 4.01
N LYS A 133 -10.84 -15.20 2.98
CA LYS A 133 -12.30 -15.23 3.14
C LYS A 133 -12.83 -16.47 3.87
N ARG A 134 -12.01 -17.52 4.07
CA ARG A 134 -12.42 -18.75 4.77
C ARG A 134 -12.15 -18.73 6.28
N TYR A 135 -11.40 -17.75 6.80
CA TYR A 135 -11.02 -17.67 8.22
C TYR A 135 -11.56 -16.43 8.96
N GLY A 136 -12.22 -15.48 8.27
CA GLY A 136 -12.71 -14.22 8.87
C GLY A 136 -14.15 -14.18 9.40
N THR A 137 -14.90 -15.30 9.42
CA THR A 137 -16.33 -15.32 9.79
C THR A 137 -16.67 -16.21 10.99
N GLY A 138 -15.72 -16.46 11.89
CA GLY A 138 -15.96 -17.28 13.08
C GLY A 138 -15.41 -16.69 14.36
N ALA A 139 -16.04 -15.64 14.90
CA ALA A 139 -16.19 -15.38 16.36
C ALA A 139 -16.74 -13.97 16.60
N ALA A 140 -17.98 -13.72 16.16
CA ALA A 140 -18.84 -12.71 16.75
C ALA A 140 -20.23 -13.35 16.89
N GLN A 141 -20.37 -14.19 17.92
CA GLN A 141 -21.63 -14.61 18.54
C GLN A 141 -21.30 -15.58 19.69
N GLY A 142 -21.63 -15.15 20.91
CA GLY A 142 -21.38 -15.83 22.18
C GLY A 142 -21.44 -14.83 23.31
#